data_AF-A0A3R6AC16-F1
#
_entry.id   AF-A0A3R6AC16-F1
#
_cell.length_a   1.000
_cell.length_b   1.000
_cell.length_c   1.000
_cell.angle_alpha   90.00
_cell.angle_beta   90.00
_cell.angle_gamma   90.00
#
_symmetry.space_group_name_H-M   'P 1'
#
loop_
_entity.id
_entity.type
_entity.pdbx_description
1 polymer ?
#
loop_
_entity_poly.entity_id
_entity_poly.type
_entity_poly.pdbx_seq_one_letter_code
_entity_poly.pdbx_strand_id
1 'polypeptide(L)'
;MSTENPKERIEDILKRNPYLDAKESFFASRGENDWQAIKRLCYFLYRHHKVLPIILVDEYDTPLLEAYTQGYWDEMIATCRQIFHNAFKQNDYYSRAIITGVARISKNSLFSDLNNLEVDTVTCDAYADCFGFTEQEVMDALKCQNSDKMRDVKDLYDGFIFGKQKDMYNPWSICNYVRQGELISYWTNTSSNKLIGDIIRKHPVGRKYEIEQLMSGEKVHKEINENITFQYLDGDENSLWSLLLSVGYIKAENVVHKVDTIECDVSVTNKEVMAMFRTEILGMFHNGFSVYNRFVKALLGHNIEDMNDYLSEIACTSMNYFDVGNEKEARTPENFYHGLILGLIVTLRDRYRIVSNRESGRGRYDIAMYPLEKNQDAFLMEFKVWDKKKEKNLEETVESAFRQIEEKKYVTDLVTAGINEERIYKLGFAFVGKEVLVKEKI
;
A
#
# COMPACT_ATOMS: atom_id res chain seq x y z
N MET A 1 47.35 33.91 -46.85
CA MET A 1 47.31 32.44 -47.03
C MET A 1 48.44 31.84 -46.22
N SER A 2 48.20 31.56 -44.94
CA SER A 2 49.13 30.75 -44.14
C SER A 2 48.90 29.29 -44.52
N THR A 3 49.89 28.70 -45.17
CA THR A 3 49.94 27.28 -45.51
C THR A 3 50.28 26.49 -44.24
N GLU A 4 49.28 26.18 -43.42
CA GLU A 4 49.46 25.17 -42.37
C GLU A 4 49.67 23.81 -43.03
N ASN A 5 50.76 23.15 -42.67
CA ASN A 5 51.17 21.86 -43.20
C ASN A 5 50.14 20.78 -42.81
N PRO A 6 49.49 20.08 -43.75
CA PRO A 6 48.47 19.07 -43.46
C PRO A 6 48.98 17.95 -42.55
N LYS A 7 50.28 17.64 -42.57
CA LYS A 7 50.90 16.65 -41.68
C LYS A 7 50.95 17.11 -40.22
N GLU A 8 51.22 18.40 -39.96
CA GLU A 8 51.22 18.93 -38.58
C GLU A 8 49.80 18.95 -38.02
N ARG A 9 48.78 19.27 -38.84
CA ARG A 9 47.37 19.22 -38.42
C ARG A 9 46.88 17.80 -38.13
N ILE A 10 47.35 16.80 -38.89
CA ILE A 10 47.05 15.38 -38.66
C ILE A 10 47.80 14.84 -37.44
N GLU A 11 49.07 15.22 -37.24
CA GLU A 11 49.82 14.87 -36.04
C GLU A 11 49.24 15.51 -34.77
N ASP A 12 48.71 16.74 -34.84
CA ASP A 12 48.07 17.41 -33.71
C ASP A 12 46.69 16.80 -33.37
N ILE A 13 45.95 16.35 -34.40
CA ILE A 13 44.69 15.58 -34.23
C ILE A 13 44.97 14.16 -33.70
N LEU A 14 46.09 13.54 -34.07
CA LEU A 14 46.50 12.21 -33.57
C LEU A 14 47.17 12.28 -32.18
N LYS A 15 47.76 13.43 -31.80
CA LYS A 15 48.34 13.69 -30.46
C LYS A 15 47.30 14.10 -29.43
N ARG A 16 46.21 14.76 -29.83
CA ARG A 16 45.02 14.89 -28.98
C ARG A 16 44.44 13.51 -28.81
N ASN A 17 44.82 12.86 -27.73
CA ASN A 17 44.17 11.62 -27.37
C ASN A 17 42.75 12.00 -26.95
N PRO A 18 41.71 11.77 -27.78
CA PRO A 18 40.35 12.20 -27.45
C PRO A 18 39.84 11.57 -26.16
N TYR A 19 40.52 10.53 -25.66
CA TYR A 19 40.31 9.97 -24.33
C TYR A 19 40.85 10.85 -23.20
N LEU A 20 42.06 11.42 -23.31
CA LEU A 20 42.62 12.32 -22.29
C LEU A 20 41.79 13.62 -22.23
N ASP A 21 41.47 14.20 -23.39
CA ASP A 21 40.64 15.41 -23.47
C ASP A 21 39.22 15.16 -22.92
N ALA A 22 38.60 14.03 -23.26
CA ALA A 22 37.27 13.68 -22.73
C ALA A 22 37.30 13.32 -21.24
N LYS A 23 38.38 12.68 -20.76
CA LYS A 23 38.56 12.34 -19.35
C LYS A 23 38.80 13.60 -18.51
N GLU A 24 39.70 14.47 -18.94
CA GLU A 24 39.98 15.75 -18.28
C GLU A 24 38.74 16.66 -18.31
N SER A 25 38.02 16.73 -19.43
CA SER A 25 36.74 17.46 -19.52
C SER A 25 35.66 16.87 -18.60
N PHE A 26 35.59 15.55 -18.44
CA PHE A 26 34.63 14.90 -17.55
C PHE A 26 34.90 15.20 -16.07
N PHE A 27 36.17 15.20 -15.63
CA PHE A 27 36.52 15.52 -14.24
C PHE A 27 36.65 17.02 -13.98
N ALA A 28 36.74 17.86 -15.01
CA ALA A 28 36.81 19.32 -14.91
C ALA A 28 35.45 20.03 -15.06
N SER A 29 34.40 19.36 -15.54
CA SER A 29 33.08 19.97 -15.71
C SER A 29 32.47 20.34 -14.35
N ARG A 30 32.24 21.64 -14.14
CA ARG A 30 31.56 22.20 -12.96
C ARG A 30 30.04 22.28 -13.16
N GLY A 31 29.40 21.20 -13.59
CA GLY A 31 27.95 21.11 -13.77
C GLY A 31 27.40 21.49 -15.17
N GLU A 32 28.25 21.93 -16.10
CA GLU A 32 27.84 22.13 -17.50
C GLU A 32 27.94 20.80 -18.28
N ASN A 33 26.80 20.14 -18.51
CA ASN A 33 26.58 18.86 -19.24
C ASN A 33 26.46 17.56 -18.40
N ASP A 34 26.01 17.64 -17.15
CA ASP A 34 25.82 16.46 -16.27
C ASP A 34 24.91 15.39 -16.89
N TRP A 35 23.95 15.77 -17.73
CA TRP A 35 23.03 14.86 -18.43
C TRP A 35 23.71 13.86 -19.37
N GLN A 36 24.98 14.09 -19.78
CA GLN A 36 25.73 13.17 -20.66
C GLN A 36 26.65 12.21 -19.89
N ALA A 37 26.70 12.28 -18.55
CA ALA A 37 27.67 11.55 -17.76
C ALA A 37 27.61 10.03 -18.01
N ILE A 38 26.41 9.45 -18.03
CA ILE A 38 26.19 8.02 -18.27
C ILE A 38 26.70 7.61 -19.66
N LYS A 39 26.37 8.38 -20.70
CA LYS A 39 26.82 8.13 -22.08
C LYS A 39 28.35 8.17 -22.19
N ARG A 40 29.00 9.16 -21.56
CA ARG A 40 30.46 9.28 -21.54
C ARG A 40 31.12 8.12 -20.81
N LEU A 41 30.56 7.70 -19.68
CA LEU A 41 31.04 6.53 -18.94
C LEU A 41 30.93 5.26 -19.79
N CYS A 42 29.79 5.05 -20.44
CA CYS A 42 29.58 3.93 -21.35
C CYS A 42 30.62 3.89 -22.48
N TYR A 43 30.91 5.06 -23.07
CA TYR A 43 31.96 5.21 -24.07
C TYR A 43 33.34 4.79 -23.53
N PHE A 44 33.72 5.24 -22.33
CA PHE A 44 35.02 4.88 -21.74
C PHE A 44 35.13 3.39 -21.43
N LEU A 45 34.08 2.77 -20.89
CA LEU A 45 34.02 1.34 -20.63
C LEU A 45 34.16 0.53 -21.93
N TYR A 46 33.40 0.90 -22.96
CA TYR A 46 33.51 0.27 -24.27
C TYR A 46 34.92 0.45 -24.87
N ARG A 47 35.50 1.64 -24.78
CA ARG A 47 36.84 1.91 -25.30
C ARG A 47 37.91 1.06 -24.63
N HIS A 48 37.81 0.85 -23.32
CA HIS A 48 38.77 0.09 -22.53
C HIS A 48 38.57 -1.42 -22.70
N HIS A 49 37.35 -1.93 -22.52
CA HIS A 49 37.05 -3.37 -22.52
C HIS A 49 36.72 -3.94 -23.90
N LYS A 50 36.41 -3.10 -24.89
CA LYS A 50 35.90 -3.49 -26.23
C LYS A 50 34.59 -4.27 -26.19
N VAL A 51 33.85 -4.15 -25.10
CA VAL A 51 32.53 -4.76 -24.89
C VAL A 51 31.57 -3.65 -24.49
N LEU A 52 30.38 -3.63 -25.07
CA LEU A 52 29.34 -2.66 -24.73
C LEU A 52 28.81 -2.97 -23.32
N PRO A 53 28.82 -2.00 -22.38
CA PRO A 53 28.28 -2.19 -21.04
C PRO A 53 26.76 -2.39 -21.03
N ILE A 54 26.27 -2.96 -19.94
CA ILE A 54 24.85 -2.99 -19.58
C ILE A 54 24.62 -1.86 -18.57
N ILE A 55 23.52 -1.13 -18.72
CA ILE A 55 23.09 -0.10 -17.76
C ILE A 55 22.04 -0.72 -16.84
N LEU A 56 22.28 -0.71 -15.54
CA LEU A 56 21.31 -1.10 -14.52
C LEU A 56 20.90 0.16 -13.77
N VAL A 57 19.61 0.50 -13.80
CA VAL A 57 19.04 1.62 -13.04
C VAL A 57 18.06 1.02 -12.05
N ASP A 58 18.38 1.13 -10.77
CA ASP A 58 17.48 0.72 -9.71
C ASP A 58 16.72 1.91 -9.15
N GLU A 59 15.51 1.65 -8.64
CA GLU A 59 14.61 2.63 -8.04
C GLU A 59 14.48 3.94 -8.84
N TYR A 60 14.26 3.83 -10.15
CA TYR A 60 14.24 5.00 -11.05
C TYR A 60 13.15 6.03 -10.70
N ASP A 61 12.11 5.59 -9.99
CA ASP A 61 10.93 6.33 -9.61
C ASP A 61 11.05 7.02 -8.24
N THR A 62 12.00 6.63 -7.38
CA THR A 62 12.19 7.22 -6.04
C THR A 62 12.38 8.74 -6.07
N PRO A 63 13.25 9.33 -6.91
CA PRO A 63 13.41 10.79 -6.96
C PRO A 63 12.13 11.52 -7.37
N LEU A 64 11.32 10.88 -8.21
CA LEU A 64 10.05 11.43 -8.70
C LEU A 64 8.97 11.36 -7.63
N LEU A 65 8.94 10.28 -6.85
CA LEU A 65 8.08 10.13 -5.68
C LEU A 65 8.38 11.18 -4.60
N GLU A 66 9.66 11.43 -4.31
CA GLU A 66 10.07 12.48 -3.38
C GLU A 66 9.69 13.87 -3.88
N ALA A 67 9.93 14.15 -5.17
CA ALA A 67 9.56 15.40 -5.81
C ALA A 67 8.05 15.67 -5.76
N TYR A 68 7.23 14.64 -5.99
CA TYR A 68 5.78 14.73 -5.83
C TYR A 68 5.40 15.11 -4.40
N THR A 69 5.96 14.41 -3.41
CA THR A 69 5.64 14.64 -1.99
C THR A 69 6.06 16.04 -1.50
N GLN A 70 7.11 16.62 -2.10
CA GLN A 70 7.68 17.91 -1.72
C GLN A 70 7.25 19.07 -2.65
N GLY A 71 6.44 18.80 -3.68
CA GLY A 71 5.86 19.83 -4.55
C GLY A 71 6.78 20.39 -5.64
N TYR A 72 7.81 19.66 -6.07
CA TYR A 72 8.72 20.06 -7.18
C TYR A 72 8.75 19.02 -8.32
N TRP A 73 7.61 18.37 -8.57
CA TRP A 73 7.49 17.30 -9.56
C TRP A 73 7.92 17.72 -10.97
N ASP A 74 7.48 18.89 -11.44
CA ASP A 74 7.68 19.34 -12.83
C ASP A 74 9.17 19.58 -13.15
N GLU A 75 9.92 20.10 -12.18
CA GLU A 75 11.37 20.30 -12.29
C GLU A 75 12.12 18.96 -12.31
N MET A 76 11.72 18.02 -11.45
CA MET A 76 12.38 16.71 -11.36
C MET A 76 12.08 15.85 -12.60
N ILE A 77 10.84 15.79 -13.07
CA ILE A 77 10.50 15.01 -14.26
C ILE A 77 11.21 15.55 -15.51
N ALA A 78 11.32 16.87 -15.66
CA ALA A 78 12.05 17.49 -16.77
C ALA A 78 13.56 17.15 -16.73
N THR A 79 14.12 17.07 -15.52
CA THR A 79 15.51 16.68 -15.27
C THR A 79 15.73 15.20 -15.61
N CYS A 80 14.94 14.29 -15.06
CA CYS A 80 15.05 12.85 -15.31
C CYS A 80 14.85 12.51 -16.80
N ARG A 81 13.92 13.19 -17.49
CA ARG A 81 13.71 13.03 -18.93
C ARG A 81 14.98 13.32 -19.73
N GLN A 82 15.70 14.39 -19.40
CA GLN A 82 16.96 14.73 -20.07
C GLN A 82 18.06 13.70 -19.80
N ILE A 83 18.19 13.21 -18.57
CA ILE A 83 19.15 12.15 -18.22
C ILE A 83 18.86 10.88 -19.04
N PHE A 84 17.62 10.39 -18.98
CA PHE A 84 17.26 9.13 -19.62
C PHE A 84 17.22 9.21 -21.15
N HIS A 85 16.84 10.36 -21.71
CA HIS A 85 16.97 10.59 -23.16
C HIS A 85 18.44 10.46 -23.60
N ASN A 86 19.38 11.09 -22.89
CA ASN A 86 20.80 11.00 -23.23
C ASN A 86 21.39 9.61 -22.96
N ALA A 87 20.96 8.95 -21.87
CA ALA A 87 21.48 7.65 -21.47
C ALA A 87 21.02 6.50 -22.36
N PHE A 88 19.77 6.54 -22.85
CA PHE A 88 19.14 5.42 -23.55
C PHE A 88 18.83 5.69 -25.02
N LYS A 89 18.42 6.92 -25.39
CA LYS A 89 18.06 7.24 -26.78
C LYS A 89 19.26 7.70 -27.61
N GLN A 90 20.09 8.57 -27.05
CA GLN A 90 21.25 9.15 -27.76
C GLN A 90 22.57 8.44 -27.47
N ASN A 91 22.56 7.22 -26.92
CA ASN A 91 23.78 6.53 -26.50
C ASN A 91 24.00 5.25 -27.31
N ASP A 92 24.98 5.27 -28.20
CA ASP A 92 25.34 4.09 -29.01
C ASP A 92 26.34 3.16 -28.29
N TYR A 93 26.72 3.47 -27.04
CA TYR A 93 27.80 2.80 -26.33
C TYR A 93 27.32 1.87 -25.21
N TYR A 94 26.10 1.35 -25.28
CA TYR A 94 25.60 0.33 -24.36
C TYR A 94 24.86 -0.77 -25.14
N SER A 95 24.79 -1.97 -24.56
CA SER A 95 24.13 -3.11 -25.21
C SER A 95 22.66 -3.25 -24.80
N ARG A 96 22.38 -3.10 -23.51
CA ARG A 96 21.04 -3.28 -22.91
C ARG A 96 20.94 -2.40 -21.67
N ALA A 97 19.73 -1.94 -21.38
CA ALA A 97 19.40 -1.32 -20.11
C ALA A 97 18.34 -2.16 -19.39
N ILE A 98 18.46 -2.28 -18.07
CA ILE A 98 17.41 -2.80 -17.18
C ILE A 98 17.11 -1.69 -16.19
N ILE A 99 15.83 -1.37 -16.05
CA ILE A 99 15.34 -0.30 -15.19
C ILE A 99 14.32 -0.94 -14.23
N THR A 100 14.57 -0.85 -12.93
CA THR A 100 13.68 -1.32 -11.88
C THR A 100 13.15 -0.13 -11.09
N GLY A 101 11.91 -0.25 -10.64
CA GLY A 101 11.20 0.76 -9.87
C GLY A 101 9.92 0.17 -9.33
N VAL A 102 9.34 0.83 -8.34
CA VAL A 102 8.12 0.33 -7.70
C VAL A 102 6.90 0.69 -8.53
N ALA A 103 6.81 1.95 -8.96
CA ALA A 103 5.70 2.45 -9.72
C ALA A 103 6.06 2.66 -11.19
N ARG A 104 5.15 2.23 -12.06
CA ARG A 104 5.28 2.50 -13.48
C ARG A 104 4.97 3.95 -13.78
N ILE A 105 5.99 4.73 -14.11
CA ILE A 105 5.82 6.08 -14.66
C ILE A 105 5.60 5.97 -16.17
N SER A 106 4.49 6.52 -16.67
CA SER A 106 4.02 6.29 -18.03
C SER A 106 5.04 6.65 -19.12
N LYS A 107 4.97 5.90 -20.24
CA LYS A 107 5.76 6.17 -21.45
C LYS A 107 5.58 7.61 -21.91
N ASN A 108 4.39 8.19 -21.78
CA ASN A 108 4.11 9.57 -22.21
C ASN A 108 4.77 10.65 -21.33
N SER A 109 5.31 10.31 -20.15
CA SER A 109 5.90 11.26 -19.21
C SER A 109 7.43 11.23 -19.22
N LEU A 110 8.04 10.09 -18.89
CA LEU A 110 9.49 9.98 -18.70
C LEU A 110 10.22 9.41 -19.92
N PHE A 111 9.55 8.51 -20.64
CA PHE A 111 10.14 7.69 -21.70
C PHE A 111 9.50 7.95 -23.07
N SER A 112 8.98 9.16 -23.29
CA SER A 112 8.14 9.49 -24.47
C SER A 112 8.86 9.28 -25.79
N ASP A 113 10.19 9.40 -25.76
CA ASP A 113 11.04 9.30 -26.94
C ASP A 113 11.65 7.89 -27.11
N LEU A 114 11.39 6.96 -26.19
CA LEU A 114 11.90 5.59 -26.22
C LEU A 114 10.90 4.64 -26.89
N ASN A 115 11.30 4.11 -28.04
CA ASN A 115 10.43 3.27 -28.88
C ASN A 115 10.58 1.76 -28.60
N ASN A 116 11.61 1.34 -27.87
CA ASN A 116 11.99 -0.07 -27.71
C ASN A 116 11.87 -0.57 -26.25
N LEU A 117 10.92 -0.01 -25.49
CA LEU A 117 10.74 -0.37 -24.08
C LEU A 117 9.76 -1.54 -23.93
N GLU A 118 10.31 -2.70 -23.58
CA GLU A 118 9.59 -3.84 -22.99
C GLU A 118 9.33 -3.54 -21.50
N VAL A 119 8.14 -3.88 -21.02
CA VAL A 119 7.70 -3.54 -19.66
C VAL A 119 7.03 -4.78 -19.09
N ASP A 120 7.59 -5.30 -18.01
CA ASP A 120 7.03 -6.39 -17.23
C ASP A 120 6.59 -5.83 -15.86
N THR A 121 5.33 -6.07 -15.52
CA THR A 121 4.70 -5.67 -14.26
C THR A 121 4.42 -6.89 -13.40
N VAL A 122 3.91 -6.68 -12.20
CA VAL A 122 3.61 -7.76 -11.25
C VAL A 122 2.63 -8.82 -11.78
N THR A 123 1.79 -8.48 -12.77
CA THR A 123 0.86 -9.42 -13.40
C THR A 123 1.46 -10.18 -14.59
N CYS A 124 2.68 -9.86 -15.02
CA CYS A 124 3.37 -10.54 -16.10
C CYS A 124 4.04 -11.85 -15.65
N ASP A 125 4.06 -12.86 -16.52
CA ASP A 125 4.74 -14.14 -16.27
C ASP A 125 6.27 -14.04 -16.42
N ALA A 126 6.77 -13.00 -17.09
CA ALA A 126 8.20 -12.78 -17.25
C ALA A 126 8.84 -12.50 -15.88
N TYR A 127 9.93 -13.19 -15.57
CA TYR A 127 10.70 -13.02 -14.33
C TYR A 127 9.88 -13.25 -13.04
N ALA A 128 8.77 -14.01 -13.13
CA ALA A 128 7.85 -14.25 -12.02
C ALA A 128 8.51 -14.88 -10.77
N ASP A 129 9.61 -15.63 -10.95
CA ASP A 129 10.40 -16.25 -9.88
C ASP A 129 11.61 -15.42 -9.45
N CYS A 130 11.80 -14.21 -10.00
CA CYS A 130 13.01 -13.40 -9.77
C CYS A 130 12.83 -12.28 -8.71
N PHE A 131 11.59 -11.98 -8.28
CA PHE A 131 11.28 -10.85 -7.40
C PHE A 131 10.92 -11.26 -5.96
N GLY A 132 11.61 -12.27 -5.43
CA GLY A 132 11.43 -12.76 -4.06
C GLY A 132 12.17 -14.08 -3.86
N PHE A 133 11.93 -14.72 -2.72
CA PHE A 133 12.26 -16.14 -2.57
C PHE A 133 11.03 -16.99 -2.86
N THR A 134 11.23 -18.10 -3.54
CA THR A 134 10.21 -19.15 -3.69
C THR A 134 10.02 -19.92 -2.38
N GLU A 135 8.86 -20.56 -2.20
CA GLU A 135 8.61 -21.43 -1.04
C GLU A 135 9.72 -22.47 -0.84
N GLN A 136 10.24 -23.04 -1.94
CA GLN A 136 11.31 -24.04 -1.90
C GLN A 136 12.63 -23.46 -1.35
N GLU A 137 13.03 -22.26 -1.81
CA GLU A 137 14.24 -21.60 -1.31
C GLU A 137 14.11 -21.24 0.17
N VAL A 138 12.93 -20.79 0.62
CA VAL A 138 12.66 -20.54 2.04
C VAL A 138 12.74 -21.82 2.85
N MET A 139 12.08 -22.90 2.41
CA MET A 139 12.14 -24.20 3.09
C MET A 139 13.59 -24.69 3.24
N ASP A 140 14.41 -24.56 2.21
CA ASP A 140 15.79 -25.02 2.24
C ASP A 140 16.67 -24.13 3.14
N ALA A 141 16.45 -22.82 3.16
CA ALA A 141 17.08 -21.91 4.12
C ALA A 141 16.74 -22.26 5.57
N LEU A 142 15.47 -22.59 5.87
CA LEU A 142 15.04 -22.97 7.22
C LEU A 142 15.61 -24.32 7.68
N LYS A 143 15.68 -25.30 6.77
CA LYS A 143 16.33 -26.60 7.04
C LYS A 143 17.80 -26.42 7.41
N CYS A 144 18.51 -25.50 6.74
CA CYS A 144 19.91 -25.19 7.07
C CYS A 144 20.07 -24.63 8.50
N GLN A 145 19.01 -24.02 9.05
CA GLN A 145 18.96 -23.54 10.43
C GLN A 145 18.35 -24.55 11.43
N ASN A 146 18.01 -25.77 10.98
CA ASN A 146 17.27 -26.76 11.77
C ASN A 146 15.94 -26.22 12.34
N SER A 147 15.26 -25.34 11.59
CA SER A 147 13.96 -24.77 11.99
C SER A 147 12.81 -25.50 11.30
N ASP A 148 11.80 -25.92 12.06
CA ASP A 148 10.56 -26.54 11.58
C ASP A 148 9.36 -25.57 11.59
N LYS A 149 9.64 -24.26 11.58
CA LYS A 149 8.63 -23.20 11.69
C LYS A 149 8.06 -22.74 10.34
N MET A 150 8.14 -23.57 9.31
CA MET A 150 7.74 -23.18 7.94
C MET A 150 6.29 -22.67 7.89
N ARG A 151 5.38 -23.27 8.66
CA ARG A 151 3.99 -22.83 8.75
C ARG A 151 3.87 -21.39 9.28
N ASP A 152 4.56 -21.08 10.36
CA ASP A 152 4.52 -19.75 10.97
C ASP A 152 5.19 -18.69 10.07
N VAL A 153 6.28 -19.08 9.38
CA VAL A 153 6.98 -18.25 8.39
C VAL A 153 6.06 -17.97 7.19
N LYS A 154 5.32 -18.98 6.71
CA LYS A 154 4.33 -18.82 5.66
C LYS A 154 3.23 -17.85 6.10
N ASP A 155 2.63 -18.08 7.26
CA ASP A 155 1.56 -17.22 7.77
C ASP A 155 1.98 -15.75 7.92
N LEU A 156 3.25 -15.46 8.24
CA LEU A 156 3.74 -14.10 8.45
C LEU A 156 4.27 -13.41 7.18
N TYR A 157 5.08 -14.10 6.37
CA TYR A 157 5.86 -13.50 5.29
C TYR A 157 5.45 -13.93 3.88
N ASP A 158 4.66 -15.00 3.74
CA ASP A 158 4.19 -15.46 2.43
C ASP A 158 3.01 -14.65 1.92
N GLY A 159 3.01 -14.41 0.61
CA GLY A 159 1.78 -14.06 -0.07
C GLY A 159 1.95 -13.11 -1.24
N PHE A 160 3.15 -12.91 -1.77
CA PHE A 160 3.30 -12.18 -3.02
C PHE A 160 2.98 -13.10 -4.20
N ILE A 161 2.45 -12.51 -5.28
CA ILE A 161 2.13 -13.22 -6.52
C ILE A 161 2.71 -12.39 -7.66
N PHE A 162 3.53 -13.02 -8.50
CA PHE A 162 4.08 -12.43 -9.71
C PHE A 162 3.68 -13.30 -10.89
N GLY A 163 2.90 -12.77 -11.83
CA GLY A 163 2.30 -13.56 -12.91
C GLY A 163 1.58 -14.79 -12.36
N LYS A 164 1.98 -15.98 -12.82
CA LYS A 164 1.48 -17.28 -12.32
C LYS A 164 2.21 -17.82 -11.09
N GLN A 165 3.37 -17.26 -10.73
CA GLN A 165 4.14 -17.73 -9.58
C GLN A 165 3.48 -17.26 -8.29
N LYS A 166 3.02 -18.21 -7.49
CA LYS A 166 2.50 -17.99 -6.15
C LYS A 166 3.57 -18.29 -5.11
N ASP A 167 3.22 -18.00 -3.87
CA ASP A 167 3.99 -18.32 -2.68
C ASP A 167 5.42 -17.72 -2.75
N MET A 168 5.46 -16.42 -3.10
CA MET A 168 6.68 -15.63 -3.14
C MET A 168 6.83 -14.86 -1.82
N TYR A 169 8.05 -14.83 -1.32
CA TYR A 169 8.40 -14.28 -0.01
C TYR A 169 9.29 -13.06 -0.13
N ASN A 170 9.07 -12.07 0.73
CA ASN A 170 9.91 -10.88 0.82
C ASN A 170 11.35 -11.27 1.26
N PRO A 171 12.39 -10.99 0.44
CA PRO A 171 13.75 -11.38 0.78
C PRO A 171 14.28 -10.76 2.06
N TRP A 172 13.95 -9.49 2.33
CA TRP A 172 14.38 -8.77 3.53
C TRP A 172 13.82 -9.42 4.79
N SER A 173 12.52 -9.75 4.79
CA SER A 173 11.85 -10.37 5.94
C SER A 173 12.41 -11.77 6.21
N ILE A 174 12.61 -12.60 5.18
CA ILE A 174 13.19 -13.94 5.33
C ILE A 174 14.65 -13.87 5.80
N CYS A 175 15.48 -13.01 5.22
CA CYS A 175 16.89 -12.88 5.62
C CYS A 175 17.01 -12.45 7.09
N ASN A 176 16.18 -11.52 7.54
CA ASN A 176 16.17 -11.08 8.93
C ASN A 176 15.66 -12.16 9.88
N TYR A 177 14.59 -12.88 9.49
CA TYR A 177 14.09 -14.00 10.26
C TYR A 177 15.14 -15.10 10.44
N VAL A 178 15.79 -15.52 9.35
CA VAL A 178 16.86 -16.53 9.37
C VAL A 178 18.03 -16.08 10.25
N ARG A 179 18.36 -14.78 10.25
CA ARG A 179 19.45 -14.21 11.05
C ARG A 179 19.12 -14.08 12.54
N GLN A 180 17.89 -13.71 12.88
CA GLN A 180 17.51 -13.33 14.26
C GLN A 180 16.71 -14.43 14.98
N GLY A 181 16.00 -15.28 14.24
CA GLY A 181 15.15 -16.35 14.77
C GLY A 181 13.79 -15.90 15.31
N GLU A 182 13.45 -14.61 15.19
CA GLU A 182 12.23 -14.01 15.76
C GLU A 182 11.16 -13.77 14.68
N LEU A 183 9.94 -14.26 14.91
CA LEU A 183 8.80 -14.04 14.00
C LEU A 183 8.18 -12.67 14.29
N ILE A 184 8.74 -11.63 13.67
CA ILE A 184 8.29 -10.23 13.79
C ILE A 184 8.22 -9.56 12.42
N SER A 185 7.54 -8.42 12.32
CA SER A 185 7.54 -7.61 11.10
C SER A 185 8.90 -6.93 10.90
N TYR A 186 9.57 -7.24 9.80
CA TYR A 186 10.86 -6.68 9.39
C TYR A 186 10.73 -5.62 8.29
N TRP A 187 9.64 -5.66 7.53
CA TRP A 187 9.32 -4.68 6.50
C TRP A 187 8.44 -3.56 7.07
N THR A 188 9.02 -2.73 7.94
CA THR A 188 8.35 -1.58 8.57
C THR A 188 9.06 -0.27 8.21
N ASN A 189 8.31 0.83 8.02
CA ASN A 189 8.80 2.20 7.77
C ASN A 189 9.50 2.46 6.42
N THR A 190 8.84 2.19 5.28
CA THR A 190 9.35 2.65 3.97
C THR A 190 8.82 4.04 3.60
N SER A 191 9.49 4.76 2.70
CA SER A 191 9.04 6.06 2.18
C SER A 191 7.65 6.01 1.52
N SER A 192 7.30 4.86 0.94
CA SER A 192 6.00 4.60 0.32
C SER A 192 4.84 4.60 1.33
N ASN A 193 5.10 4.27 2.61
CA ASN A 193 4.10 4.28 3.68
C ASN A 193 3.42 5.65 3.82
N LYS A 194 4.21 6.73 3.78
CA LYS A 194 3.70 8.09 3.95
C LYS A 194 2.74 8.48 2.82
N LEU A 195 3.11 8.16 1.57
CA LEU A 195 2.25 8.41 0.41
C LEU A 195 0.93 7.64 0.55
N ILE A 196 0.99 6.35 0.91
CA ILE A 196 -0.20 5.52 1.06
C ILE A 196 -1.09 6.00 2.20
N GLY A 197 -0.50 6.36 3.35
CA GLY A 197 -1.23 6.97 4.45
C GLY A 197 -1.97 8.25 4.02
N ASP A 198 -1.32 9.11 3.23
CA ASP A 198 -1.93 10.33 2.71
C ASP A 198 -3.02 10.06 1.67
N ILE A 199 -2.86 9.06 0.79
CA ILE A 199 -3.89 8.68 -0.19
C ILE A 199 -5.10 8.07 0.52
N ILE A 200 -4.91 7.16 1.48
CA ILE A 200 -6.01 6.56 2.26
C ILE A 200 -6.79 7.67 2.99
N ARG A 201 -6.12 8.70 3.52
CA ARG A 201 -6.78 9.85 4.18
C ARG A 201 -7.64 10.67 3.23
N LYS A 202 -7.13 10.93 2.02
CA LYS A 202 -7.82 11.73 0.98
C LYS A 202 -8.90 10.94 0.25
N HIS A 203 -8.93 9.61 0.36
CA HIS A 203 -9.84 8.76 -0.39
C HIS A 203 -11.31 9.02 0.01
N PRO A 204 -12.26 9.15 -0.95
CA PRO A 204 -13.65 9.50 -0.66
C PRO A 204 -14.33 8.56 0.35
N VAL A 205 -15.04 9.16 1.32
CA VAL A 205 -15.70 8.47 2.45
C VAL A 205 -16.73 7.42 2.01
N GLY A 206 -17.40 7.62 0.87
CA GLY A 206 -18.35 6.65 0.32
C GLY A 206 -17.73 5.36 -0.23
N ARG A 207 -16.39 5.29 -0.34
CA ARG A 207 -15.66 4.17 -0.94
C ARG A 207 -14.67 3.50 0.03
N LYS A 208 -14.76 3.82 1.33
CA LYS A 208 -13.96 3.19 2.39
C LYS A 208 -14.30 1.72 2.61
N TYR A 209 -15.50 1.29 2.21
CA TYR A 209 -15.97 -0.08 2.37
C TYR A 209 -15.01 -1.14 1.80
N GLU A 210 -14.38 -0.88 0.67
CA GLU A 210 -13.52 -1.88 0.02
C GLU A 210 -12.15 -1.97 0.69
N ILE A 211 -11.63 -0.85 1.20
CA ILE A 211 -10.46 -0.85 2.08
C ILE A 211 -10.81 -1.61 3.37
N GLU A 212 -12.02 -1.43 3.90
CA GLU A 212 -12.52 -2.17 5.06
C GLU A 212 -12.65 -3.68 4.78
N GLN A 213 -13.10 -4.08 3.59
CA GLN A 213 -13.13 -5.49 3.17
C GLN A 213 -11.71 -6.08 3.02
N LEU A 214 -10.80 -5.33 2.41
CA LEU A 214 -9.40 -5.71 2.28
C LEU A 214 -8.76 -5.90 3.65
N MET A 215 -8.94 -4.91 4.54
CA MET A 215 -8.58 -5.01 5.95
C MET A 215 -9.33 -6.11 6.67
N SER A 216 -10.49 -6.53 6.16
CA SER A 216 -11.27 -7.67 6.64
C SER A 216 -10.68 -9.02 6.22
N GLY A 217 -9.62 -9.01 5.41
CA GLY A 217 -9.00 -10.20 4.81
C GLY A 217 -9.84 -10.79 3.69
N GLU A 218 -10.87 -10.06 3.25
CA GLU A 218 -11.71 -10.45 2.13
C GLU A 218 -11.02 -10.09 0.82
N LYS A 219 -11.40 -10.79 -0.24
CA LYS A 219 -10.99 -10.44 -1.60
C LYS A 219 -11.94 -9.38 -2.14
N VAL A 220 -11.39 -8.43 -2.88
CA VAL A 220 -12.15 -7.39 -3.56
C VAL A 220 -11.91 -7.54 -5.07
N HIS A 221 -12.98 -7.62 -5.85
CA HIS A 221 -12.87 -7.68 -7.30
C HIS A 221 -12.63 -6.27 -7.86
N LYS A 222 -11.58 -6.09 -8.66
CA LYS A 222 -11.16 -4.77 -9.14
C LYS A 222 -10.68 -4.78 -10.58
N GLU A 223 -10.90 -3.63 -11.21
CA GLU A 223 -10.21 -3.24 -12.43
C GLU A 223 -8.96 -2.43 -12.05
N ILE A 224 -7.81 -2.88 -12.52
CA ILE A 224 -6.51 -2.28 -12.27
C ILE A 224 -5.95 -1.76 -13.59
N ASN A 225 -5.36 -0.57 -13.51
CA ASN A 225 -4.56 -0.01 -14.59
C ASN A 225 -3.12 0.13 -14.13
N GLU A 226 -2.25 -0.78 -14.55
CA GLU A 226 -0.83 -0.74 -14.22
C GLU A 226 -0.10 0.42 -14.92
N ASN A 227 -0.72 1.13 -15.87
CA ASN A 227 -0.21 2.38 -16.46
C ASN A 227 -0.51 3.60 -15.57
N ILE A 228 -0.09 3.57 -14.31
CA ILE A 228 -0.33 4.70 -13.40
C ILE A 228 0.45 5.93 -13.88
N THR A 229 -0.11 7.12 -13.74
CA THR A 229 0.69 8.35 -13.77
C THR A 229 0.45 9.05 -12.44
N PHE A 230 1.51 9.26 -11.65
CA PHE A 230 1.44 9.86 -10.30
C PHE A 230 0.62 11.15 -10.24
N GLN A 231 0.59 11.91 -11.35
CA GLN A 231 -0.21 13.12 -11.52
C GLN A 231 -1.73 12.92 -11.38
N TYR A 232 -2.24 11.68 -11.41
CA TYR A 232 -3.65 11.34 -11.28
C TYR A 232 -3.98 10.52 -10.03
N LEU A 233 -3.04 10.40 -9.06
CA LEU A 233 -3.31 9.71 -7.79
C LEU A 233 -4.37 10.41 -6.94
N ASP A 234 -4.53 11.72 -7.09
CA ASP A 234 -5.61 12.48 -6.45
C ASP A 234 -6.91 12.30 -7.27
N GLY A 235 -7.66 11.22 -7.04
CA GLY A 235 -9.10 11.16 -7.36
C GLY A 235 -9.60 9.99 -8.21
N ASP A 236 -8.73 9.16 -8.79
CA ASP A 236 -9.13 7.93 -9.50
C ASP A 236 -8.92 6.68 -8.62
N GLU A 237 -9.99 5.93 -8.41
CA GLU A 237 -10.02 4.76 -7.51
C GLU A 237 -9.14 3.62 -8.02
N ASN A 238 -9.16 3.39 -9.33
CA ASN A 238 -8.33 2.36 -9.96
C ASN A 238 -6.84 2.67 -9.74
N SER A 239 -6.46 3.95 -9.69
CA SER A 239 -5.09 4.38 -9.42
C SER A 239 -4.60 4.04 -8.01
N LEU A 240 -5.47 4.05 -6.98
CA LEU A 240 -5.11 3.58 -5.63
C LEU A 240 -4.82 2.06 -5.65
N TRP A 241 -5.71 1.26 -6.22
CA TRP A 241 -5.54 -0.19 -6.28
C TRP A 241 -4.30 -0.59 -7.07
N SER A 242 -4.07 0.06 -8.21
CA SER A 242 -2.85 -0.11 -8.98
C SER A 242 -1.60 0.24 -8.18
N LEU A 243 -1.62 1.32 -7.41
CA LEU A 243 -0.47 1.72 -6.60
C LEU A 243 -0.21 0.72 -5.49
N LEU A 244 -1.26 0.32 -4.74
CA LEU A 244 -1.17 -0.70 -3.69
C LEU A 244 -0.61 -2.02 -4.21
N LEU A 245 -0.98 -2.41 -5.44
CA LEU A 245 -0.44 -3.60 -6.09
C LEU A 245 1.03 -3.41 -6.46
N SER A 246 1.38 -2.27 -7.06
CA SER A 246 2.74 -1.95 -7.50
C SER A 246 3.75 -1.90 -6.34
N VAL A 247 3.34 -1.37 -5.18
CA VAL A 247 4.16 -1.34 -3.95
C VAL A 247 4.21 -2.68 -3.22
N GLY A 248 3.42 -3.68 -3.63
CA GLY A 248 3.37 -5.00 -3.01
C GLY A 248 2.51 -5.10 -1.74
N TYR A 249 1.64 -4.13 -1.47
CA TYR A 249 0.73 -4.18 -0.32
C TYR A 249 -0.49 -5.09 -0.53
N ILE A 250 -0.88 -5.26 -1.78
CA ILE A 250 -1.89 -6.23 -2.16
C ILE A 250 -1.33 -7.16 -3.23
N LYS A 251 -1.92 -8.34 -3.34
CA LYS A 251 -1.67 -9.31 -4.41
C LYS A 251 -2.87 -9.41 -5.32
N ALA A 252 -2.63 -9.69 -6.60
CA ALA A 252 -3.66 -9.93 -7.59
C ALA A 252 -3.79 -11.44 -7.88
N GLU A 253 -5.01 -11.95 -7.81
CA GLU A 253 -5.38 -13.31 -8.22
C GLU A 253 -6.44 -13.27 -9.31
N ASN A 254 -6.64 -14.39 -10.03
CA ASN A 254 -7.64 -14.52 -11.09
C ASN A 254 -7.53 -13.40 -12.14
N VAL A 255 -6.28 -13.07 -12.51
CA VAL A 255 -5.97 -11.96 -13.43
C VAL A 255 -6.48 -12.28 -14.83
N VAL A 256 -7.27 -11.35 -15.39
CA VAL A 256 -7.78 -11.38 -16.76
C VAL A 256 -7.35 -10.09 -17.45
N HIS A 257 -6.46 -10.23 -18.44
CA HIS A 257 -6.04 -9.11 -19.28
C HIS A 257 -7.13 -8.78 -20.31
N LYS A 258 -7.66 -7.55 -20.25
CA LYS A 258 -8.50 -6.96 -21.30
C LYS A 258 -7.64 -6.07 -22.19
N VAL A 259 -8.26 -5.46 -23.21
CA VAL A 259 -7.57 -4.60 -24.18
C VAL A 259 -6.93 -3.38 -23.50
N ASP A 260 -7.65 -2.72 -22.59
CA ASP A 260 -7.21 -1.47 -21.97
C ASP A 260 -7.01 -1.57 -20.44
N THR A 261 -7.46 -2.67 -19.83
CA THR A 261 -7.53 -2.81 -18.37
C THR A 261 -7.24 -4.24 -17.93
N ILE A 262 -7.00 -4.43 -16.63
CA ILE A 262 -6.79 -5.74 -16.03
C ILE A 262 -7.88 -5.95 -14.98
N GLU A 263 -8.65 -7.05 -15.08
CA GLU A 263 -9.56 -7.45 -14.01
C GLU A 263 -8.91 -8.51 -13.14
N CYS A 264 -9.05 -8.38 -11.82
CA CYS A 264 -8.49 -9.34 -10.87
C CYS A 264 -9.21 -9.28 -9.51
N ASP A 265 -9.00 -10.31 -8.71
CA ASP A 265 -9.34 -10.29 -7.30
C ASP A 265 -8.11 -9.86 -6.49
N VAL A 266 -8.23 -8.78 -5.72
CA VAL A 266 -7.16 -8.30 -4.86
C VAL A 266 -7.37 -8.66 -3.40
N SER A 267 -6.27 -8.90 -2.69
CA SER A 267 -6.27 -9.13 -1.23
C SER A 267 -4.94 -8.67 -0.63
N VAL A 268 -4.89 -8.43 0.69
CA VAL A 268 -3.61 -8.10 1.34
C VAL A 268 -2.63 -9.25 1.19
N THR A 269 -1.37 -8.91 0.93
CA THR A 269 -0.30 -9.86 0.67
C THR A 269 -0.15 -10.87 1.80
N ASN A 270 0.16 -10.40 3.01
CA ASN A 270 0.51 -11.24 4.16
C ASN A 270 0.22 -10.52 5.50
N LYS A 271 0.47 -11.20 6.64
CA LYS A 271 0.24 -10.62 7.98
C LYS A 271 1.16 -9.43 8.27
N GLU A 272 2.38 -9.41 7.74
CA GLU A 272 3.31 -8.29 7.90
C GLU A 272 2.75 -7.00 7.27
N VAL A 273 2.21 -7.07 6.05
CA VAL A 273 1.56 -5.94 5.39
C VAL A 273 0.28 -5.52 6.12
N MET A 274 -0.52 -6.48 6.61
CA MET A 274 -1.68 -6.16 7.45
C MET A 274 -1.30 -5.37 8.71
N ALA A 275 -0.18 -5.71 9.35
CA ALA A 275 0.33 -4.99 10.51
C ALA A 275 0.81 -3.56 10.16
N MET A 276 1.34 -3.36 8.94
CA MET A 276 1.67 -2.03 8.41
C MET A 276 0.41 -1.18 8.20
N PHE A 277 -0.62 -1.69 7.49
CA PHE A 277 -1.88 -0.95 7.30
C PHE A 277 -2.49 -0.51 8.63
N ARG A 278 -2.47 -1.40 9.62
CA ARG A 278 -2.87 -1.09 10.99
C ARG A 278 -2.05 0.07 11.57
N THR A 279 -0.73 0.02 11.47
CA THR A 279 0.14 1.08 11.99
C THR A 279 -0.15 2.43 11.35
N GLU A 280 -0.34 2.47 10.03
CA GLU A 280 -0.66 3.71 9.30
C GLU A 280 -2.02 4.27 9.71
N ILE A 281 -3.04 3.42 9.86
CA ILE A 281 -4.38 3.83 10.32
C ILE A 281 -4.32 4.34 11.75
N LEU A 282 -3.64 3.63 12.66
CA LEU A 282 -3.46 4.09 14.04
C LEU A 282 -2.67 5.40 14.11
N GLY A 283 -1.69 5.58 13.22
CA GLY A 283 -0.92 6.82 13.08
C GLY A 283 -1.74 8.02 12.61
N MET A 284 -2.97 7.82 12.10
CA MET A 284 -3.90 8.92 11.81
C MET A 284 -4.48 9.57 13.08
N PHE A 285 -4.35 8.91 14.24
CA PHE A 285 -4.91 9.38 15.51
C PHE A 285 -3.81 9.84 16.46
N HIS A 286 -4.03 10.96 17.15
CA HIS A 286 -3.13 11.40 18.21
C HIS A 286 -3.09 10.34 19.32
N ASN A 287 -1.89 9.86 19.69
CA ASN A 287 -1.70 8.72 20.61
C ASN A 287 -2.42 7.42 20.20
N GLY A 288 -2.57 7.16 18.89
CA GLY A 288 -3.36 6.05 18.35
C GLY A 288 -3.08 4.66 18.95
N PHE A 289 -1.83 4.33 19.30
CA PHE A 289 -1.51 3.07 19.97
C PHE A 289 -2.06 2.96 21.41
N SER A 290 -2.01 4.05 22.18
CA SER A 290 -2.57 4.10 23.53
C SER A 290 -4.09 3.99 23.47
N VAL A 291 -4.70 4.74 22.55
CA VAL A 291 -6.12 4.72 22.24
C VAL A 291 -6.58 3.31 21.87
N TYR A 292 -5.88 2.67 20.93
CA TYR A 292 -6.11 1.29 20.53
C TYR A 292 -6.11 0.32 21.72
N ASN A 293 -5.04 0.35 22.51
CA ASN A 293 -4.88 -0.57 23.64
C ASN A 293 -5.99 -0.38 24.69
N ARG A 294 -6.41 0.87 24.90
CA ARG A 294 -7.49 1.23 25.83
C ARG A 294 -8.85 0.76 25.31
N PHE A 295 -9.19 1.06 24.05
CA PHE A 295 -10.45 0.66 23.42
C PHE A 295 -10.62 -0.87 23.38
N VAL A 296 -9.60 -1.61 22.92
CA VAL A 296 -9.68 -3.08 22.85
C VAL A 296 -9.85 -3.71 24.23
N LYS A 297 -9.15 -3.20 25.25
CA LYS A 297 -9.32 -3.67 26.63
C LYS A 297 -10.72 -3.40 27.15
N ALA A 298 -11.27 -2.22 26.87
CA ALA A 298 -12.61 -1.84 27.29
C ALA A 298 -13.68 -2.70 26.59
N LEU A 299 -13.56 -2.91 25.28
CA LEU A 299 -14.46 -3.76 24.49
C LEU A 299 -14.48 -5.21 25.00
N LEU A 300 -13.30 -5.84 25.13
CA LEU A 300 -13.20 -7.24 25.58
C LEU A 300 -13.51 -7.41 27.08
N GLY A 301 -13.48 -6.33 27.85
CA GLY A 301 -13.82 -6.31 29.27
C GLY A 301 -15.24 -5.84 29.57
N HIS A 302 -16.08 -5.59 28.54
CA HIS A 302 -17.43 -5.03 28.68
C HIS A 302 -17.50 -3.71 29.48
N ASN A 303 -16.43 -2.90 29.43
CA ASN A 303 -16.37 -1.61 30.11
C ASN A 303 -16.88 -0.49 29.19
N ILE A 304 -18.19 -0.28 29.21
CA ILE A 304 -18.89 0.71 28.36
C ILE A 304 -18.51 2.15 28.71
N GLU A 305 -18.24 2.45 29.98
CA GLU A 305 -17.86 3.78 30.44
C GLU A 305 -16.51 4.19 29.82
N ASP A 306 -15.50 3.34 29.98
CA ASP A 306 -14.19 3.52 29.36
C ASP A 306 -14.29 3.64 27.83
N MET A 307 -15.10 2.81 27.16
CA MET A 307 -15.29 2.92 25.70
C MET A 307 -15.84 4.29 25.28
N ASN A 308 -16.83 4.82 26.01
CA ASN A 308 -17.41 6.14 25.74
C ASN A 308 -16.38 7.25 25.91
N ASP A 309 -15.60 7.20 27.00
CA ASP A 309 -14.55 8.19 27.27
C ASP A 309 -13.49 8.19 26.16
N TYR A 310 -13.01 7.00 25.76
CA TYR A 310 -11.99 6.89 24.73
C TYR A 310 -12.47 7.33 23.36
N LEU A 311 -13.67 6.92 22.93
CA LEU A 311 -14.20 7.34 21.63
C LEU A 311 -14.48 8.84 21.59
N SER A 312 -14.92 9.44 22.70
CA SER A 312 -15.09 10.89 22.82
C SER A 312 -13.76 11.63 22.71
N GLU A 313 -12.69 11.11 23.33
CA GLU A 313 -11.32 11.64 23.23
C GLU A 313 -10.82 11.61 21.77
N ILE A 314 -11.03 10.49 21.07
CA ILE A 314 -10.65 10.35 19.65
C ILE A 314 -11.43 11.31 18.77
N ALA A 315 -12.77 11.35 18.93
CA ALA A 315 -13.63 12.21 18.14
C ALA A 315 -13.24 13.68 18.31
N CYS A 316 -12.89 14.11 19.54
CA CYS A 316 -12.42 15.47 19.79
C CYS A 316 -11.10 15.81 19.11
N THR A 317 -10.13 14.90 19.15
CA THR A 317 -8.75 15.12 18.67
C THR A 317 -8.58 14.89 17.17
N SER A 318 -9.42 14.04 16.58
CA SER A 318 -9.22 13.50 15.23
C SER A 318 -10.15 14.11 14.19
N MET A 319 -11.28 14.72 14.60
CA MET A 319 -12.23 15.31 13.64
C MET A 319 -11.75 16.58 12.93
N ASN A 320 -10.69 17.23 13.41
CA ASN A 320 -10.09 18.35 12.68
C ASN A 320 -9.32 17.89 11.42
N TYR A 321 -9.02 16.58 11.28
CA TYR A 321 -8.35 16.03 10.08
C TYR A 321 -9.31 15.70 8.93
N PHE A 322 -10.62 15.60 9.19
CA PHE A 322 -11.62 15.17 8.21
C PHE A 322 -12.60 16.28 7.80
N ASP A 323 -12.33 17.50 8.23
CA ASP A 323 -13.09 18.71 7.85
C ASP A 323 -12.66 19.18 6.45
N VAL A 324 -12.79 18.31 5.45
CA VAL A 324 -12.71 18.63 4.02
C VAL A 324 -13.86 17.92 3.30
N GLY A 325 -15.07 18.38 3.55
CA GLY A 325 -16.28 17.89 2.91
C GLY A 325 -17.44 18.81 3.20
N ASN A 326 -17.53 19.91 2.44
CA ASN A 326 -18.66 20.83 2.50
C ASN A 326 -19.99 20.05 2.50
N GLU A 327 -20.78 20.35 3.54
CA GLU A 327 -22.21 20.12 3.71
C GLU A 327 -22.95 19.57 2.48
N LYS A 328 -23.41 18.30 2.54
CA LYS A 328 -24.72 17.87 1.99
C LYS A 328 -25.09 16.40 2.16
N GLU A 329 -24.19 15.51 2.58
CA GLU A 329 -24.53 14.08 2.70
C GLU A 329 -24.58 13.61 4.15
N ALA A 330 -25.75 13.13 4.59
CA ALA A 330 -25.99 12.68 5.98
C ALA A 330 -25.27 11.35 6.35
N ARG A 331 -24.55 10.71 5.42
CA ARG A 331 -23.87 9.40 5.61
C ARG A 331 -22.37 9.50 5.88
N THR A 332 -21.77 10.66 5.65
CA THR A 332 -20.32 10.90 5.81
C THR A 332 -19.80 10.65 7.23
N PRO A 333 -20.56 10.93 8.32
CA PRO A 333 -20.06 10.68 9.66
C PRO A 333 -20.13 9.19 10.08
N GLU A 334 -21.16 8.43 9.68
CA GLU A 334 -21.27 6.99 10.03
C GLU A 334 -20.10 6.19 9.46
N ASN A 335 -19.78 6.38 8.18
CA ASN A 335 -18.65 5.71 7.53
C ASN A 335 -17.30 6.07 8.17
N PHE A 336 -17.15 7.29 8.70
CA PHE A 336 -15.95 7.67 9.43
C PHE A 336 -15.80 6.86 10.72
N TYR A 337 -16.86 6.80 11.52
CA TYR A 337 -16.85 6.06 12.78
C TYR A 337 -16.75 4.55 12.55
N HIS A 338 -17.41 4.02 11.53
CA HIS A 338 -17.26 2.62 11.10
C HIS A 338 -15.79 2.30 10.80
N GLY A 339 -15.14 3.07 9.92
CA GLY A 339 -13.75 2.85 9.54
C GLY A 339 -12.78 3.01 10.72
N LEU A 340 -13.04 3.95 11.64
CA LEU A 340 -12.30 4.10 12.89
C LEU A 340 -12.41 2.84 13.76
N ILE A 341 -13.62 2.39 14.06
CA ILE A 341 -13.83 1.21 14.90
C ILE A 341 -13.22 -0.02 14.26
N LEU A 342 -13.42 -0.21 12.95
CA LEU A 342 -12.80 -1.32 12.22
C LEU A 342 -11.27 -1.28 12.31
N GLY A 343 -10.66 -0.10 12.13
CA GLY A 343 -9.21 0.09 12.29
C GLY A 343 -8.70 -0.23 13.70
N LEU A 344 -9.50 0.03 14.75
CA LEU A 344 -9.18 -0.34 16.13
C LEU A 344 -9.28 -1.85 16.35
N ILE A 345 -10.33 -2.51 15.83
CA ILE A 345 -10.57 -3.94 16.10
C ILE A 345 -9.85 -4.88 15.13
N VAL A 346 -9.39 -4.45 13.95
CA VAL A 346 -8.74 -5.30 12.92
C VAL A 346 -7.58 -6.15 13.47
N THR A 347 -6.98 -5.65 14.52
CA THR A 347 -5.88 -6.22 15.30
C THR A 347 -6.24 -7.50 16.05
N LEU A 348 -7.54 -7.70 16.30
CA LEU A 348 -8.09 -8.84 17.01
C LEU A 348 -8.33 -10.03 16.08
N ARG A 349 -7.91 -9.96 14.80
CA ARG A 349 -8.02 -11.03 13.81
C ARG A 349 -7.50 -12.39 14.24
N ASP A 350 -6.40 -12.42 15.00
CA ASP A 350 -5.84 -13.68 15.48
C ASP A 350 -6.72 -14.33 16.57
N ARG A 351 -7.72 -13.60 17.10
CA ARG A 351 -8.69 -14.07 18.10
C ARG A 351 -10.13 -14.08 17.58
N TYR A 352 -10.44 -13.28 16.58
CA TYR A 352 -11.78 -13.04 16.05
C TYR A 352 -11.78 -13.04 14.53
N ARG A 353 -12.72 -13.75 13.92
CA ARG A 353 -13.12 -13.47 12.54
C ARG A 353 -13.97 -12.19 12.55
N ILE A 354 -13.46 -11.13 11.96
CA ILE A 354 -14.12 -9.82 11.89
C ILE A 354 -14.75 -9.65 10.51
N VAL A 355 -16.03 -9.26 10.49
CA VAL A 355 -16.82 -9.12 9.28
C VAL A 355 -17.52 -7.77 9.29
N SER A 356 -17.46 -7.03 8.18
CA SER A 356 -18.12 -5.73 8.00
C SER A 356 -19.19 -5.78 6.90
N ASN A 357 -20.30 -5.05 7.07
CA ASN A 357 -21.44 -4.89 6.15
C ASN A 357 -21.97 -6.17 5.48
N ARG A 358 -21.92 -7.32 6.17
CA ARG A 358 -22.38 -8.60 5.62
C ARG A 358 -23.89 -8.75 5.75
N GLU A 359 -24.50 -9.37 4.74
CA GLU A 359 -25.91 -9.73 4.77
C GLU A 359 -26.20 -10.79 5.83
N SER A 360 -27.16 -10.50 6.71
CA SER A 360 -27.65 -11.39 7.77
C SER A 360 -29.13 -11.15 8.03
N GLY A 361 -29.87 -12.24 8.23
CA GLY A 361 -31.32 -12.20 8.46
C GLY A 361 -32.07 -11.49 7.33
N ARG A 362 -32.51 -10.24 7.58
CA ARG A 362 -33.24 -9.39 6.63
C ARG A 362 -32.54 -8.06 6.28
N GLY A 363 -31.24 -7.95 6.56
CA GLY A 363 -30.47 -6.72 6.35
C GLY A 363 -28.96 -6.94 6.33
N ARG A 364 -28.19 -5.89 6.62
CA ARG A 364 -26.73 -5.92 6.76
C ARG A 364 -26.35 -5.28 8.10
N TYR A 365 -25.67 -6.02 8.96
CA TYR A 365 -25.09 -5.44 10.18
C TYR A 365 -23.83 -4.66 9.80
N ASP A 366 -23.45 -3.67 10.61
CA ASP A 366 -22.23 -2.91 10.33
C ASP A 366 -20.98 -3.74 10.61
N ILE A 367 -20.80 -4.23 11.83
CA ILE A 367 -19.63 -5.07 12.19
C ILE A 367 -20.07 -6.25 13.07
N ALA A 368 -19.52 -7.43 12.79
CA ALA A 368 -19.62 -8.59 13.67
C ALA A 368 -18.25 -9.21 13.93
N MET A 369 -18.00 -9.57 15.19
CA MET A 369 -16.80 -10.25 15.64
C MET A 369 -17.15 -11.65 16.12
N TYR A 370 -16.72 -12.65 15.36
CA TYR A 370 -16.91 -14.06 15.65
C TYR A 370 -15.67 -14.58 16.38
N PRO A 371 -15.77 -15.01 17.65
CA PRO A 371 -14.62 -15.52 18.37
C PRO A 371 -14.11 -16.82 17.72
N LEU A 372 -12.80 -16.94 17.56
CA LEU A 372 -12.17 -18.17 17.06
C LEU A 372 -12.15 -19.26 18.14
N GLU A 373 -12.07 -18.85 19.41
CA GLU A 373 -12.19 -19.74 20.56
C GLU A 373 -13.61 -19.73 21.11
N LYS A 374 -14.20 -20.91 21.31
CA LYS A 374 -15.60 -21.07 21.77
C LYS A 374 -15.90 -20.45 23.13
N ASN A 375 -14.88 -20.15 23.92
CA ASN A 375 -14.99 -19.59 25.26
C ASN A 375 -14.88 -18.06 25.29
N GLN A 376 -14.82 -17.38 24.15
CA GLN A 376 -14.81 -15.91 24.05
C GLN A 376 -16.18 -15.40 23.62
N ASP A 377 -16.48 -14.15 23.97
CA ASP A 377 -17.75 -13.51 23.65
C ASP A 377 -17.75 -12.94 22.24
N ALA A 378 -18.89 -13.00 21.56
CA ALA A 378 -19.08 -12.46 20.23
C ALA A 378 -19.71 -11.07 20.32
N PHE A 379 -19.40 -10.22 19.34
CA PHE A 379 -19.87 -8.84 19.32
C PHE A 379 -20.58 -8.52 18.02
N LEU A 380 -21.70 -7.81 18.12
CA LEU A 380 -22.48 -7.31 16.98
C LEU A 380 -22.68 -5.81 17.16
N MET A 381 -22.13 -5.03 16.24
CA MET A 381 -22.07 -3.57 16.34
C MET A 381 -22.93 -2.93 15.26
N GLU A 382 -23.66 -1.89 15.64
CA GLU A 382 -24.49 -1.08 14.74
C GLU A 382 -24.26 0.40 15.05
N PHE A 383 -24.03 1.19 14.00
CA PHE A 383 -23.69 2.60 14.02
C PHE A 383 -24.88 3.45 13.56
N LYS A 384 -25.13 4.55 14.27
CA LYS A 384 -26.18 5.52 13.93
C LYS A 384 -25.71 6.95 14.17
N VAL A 385 -25.91 7.83 13.20
CA VAL A 385 -25.77 9.28 13.39
C VAL A 385 -27.09 9.87 13.83
N TRP A 386 -27.06 10.68 14.88
CA TRP A 386 -28.24 11.34 15.41
C TRP A 386 -28.88 12.25 14.38
N ASP A 387 -30.15 11.96 14.07
CA ASP A 387 -30.99 12.80 13.22
C ASP A 387 -32.00 13.54 14.09
N LYS A 388 -31.79 14.86 14.26
CA LYS A 388 -32.66 15.77 15.00
C LYS A 388 -34.14 15.70 14.57
N LYS A 389 -34.43 15.24 13.34
CA LYS A 389 -35.81 15.12 12.84
C LYS A 389 -36.49 13.82 13.30
N LYS A 390 -35.73 12.80 13.67
CA LYS A 390 -36.22 11.47 14.04
C LYS A 390 -36.12 11.17 15.53
N GLU A 391 -35.09 11.69 16.17
CA GLU A 391 -34.66 11.30 17.51
C GLU A 391 -34.36 12.55 18.36
N LYS A 392 -34.66 12.50 19.66
CA LYS A 392 -34.48 13.66 20.55
C LYS A 392 -33.04 13.82 21.07
N ASN A 393 -32.34 12.71 21.25
CA ASN A 393 -31.01 12.65 21.84
C ASN A 393 -30.26 11.38 21.40
N LEU A 394 -28.99 11.27 21.78
CA LEU A 394 -28.16 10.11 21.49
C LEU A 394 -28.70 8.82 22.11
N GLU A 395 -29.39 8.89 23.25
CA GLU A 395 -29.99 7.71 23.87
C GLU A 395 -31.07 7.08 22.98
N GLU A 396 -31.96 7.88 22.39
CA GLU A 396 -32.95 7.39 21.43
C GLU A 396 -32.29 6.85 20.16
N THR A 397 -31.17 7.45 19.71
CA THR A 397 -30.38 6.97 18.57
C THR A 397 -29.74 5.60 18.84
N VAL A 398 -29.19 5.36 20.03
CA VAL A 398 -28.67 4.03 20.40
C VAL A 398 -29.79 2.99 20.46
N GLU A 399 -30.97 3.35 20.98
CA GLU A 399 -32.12 2.44 20.96
C GLU A 399 -32.62 2.14 19.53
N SER A 400 -32.45 3.08 18.59
CA SER A 400 -32.68 2.88 17.16
C SER A 400 -31.73 1.82 16.58
N ALA A 401 -30.43 1.87 16.95
CA ALA A 401 -29.44 0.87 16.57
C ALA A 401 -29.82 -0.53 17.07
N PHE A 402 -30.16 -0.66 18.35
CA PHE A 402 -30.62 -1.95 18.91
C PHE A 402 -31.88 -2.47 18.22
N ARG A 403 -32.84 -1.60 17.95
CA ARG A 403 -34.07 -1.98 17.25
C ARG A 403 -33.77 -2.53 15.85
N GLN A 404 -32.82 -1.92 15.14
CA GLN A 404 -32.38 -2.43 13.85
C GLN A 404 -31.77 -3.83 13.98
N ILE A 405 -30.90 -4.08 14.96
CA ILE A 405 -30.30 -5.40 15.22
C ILE A 405 -31.39 -6.47 15.40
N GLU A 406 -32.40 -6.16 16.21
CA GLU A 406 -33.51 -7.09 16.52
C GLU A 406 -34.45 -7.29 15.32
N GLU A 407 -34.94 -6.22 14.70
CA GLU A 407 -35.90 -6.28 13.57
C GLU A 407 -35.31 -7.01 12.36
N LYS A 408 -34.00 -6.85 12.14
CA LYS A 408 -33.28 -7.49 11.04
C LYS A 408 -32.74 -8.87 11.40
N LYS A 409 -32.83 -9.26 12.68
CA LYS A 409 -32.45 -10.58 13.22
C LYS A 409 -30.97 -10.92 13.00
N TYR A 410 -30.08 -9.94 13.15
CA TYR A 410 -28.66 -10.12 12.84
C TYR A 410 -27.96 -11.20 13.68
N VAL A 411 -28.45 -11.43 14.90
CA VAL A 411 -28.02 -12.52 15.82
C VAL A 411 -28.08 -13.90 15.16
N THR A 412 -29.00 -14.11 14.21
CA THR A 412 -29.22 -15.40 13.54
C THR A 412 -27.95 -15.95 12.88
N ASP A 413 -27.12 -15.09 12.29
CA ASP A 413 -25.87 -15.50 11.62
C ASP A 413 -24.86 -16.06 12.64
N LEU A 414 -24.72 -15.40 13.79
CA LEU A 414 -23.82 -15.82 14.87
C LEU A 414 -24.28 -17.11 15.55
N VAL A 415 -25.59 -17.25 15.79
CA VAL A 415 -26.16 -18.48 16.34
C VAL A 415 -25.99 -19.65 15.36
N THR A 416 -26.18 -19.41 14.06
CA THR A 416 -25.96 -20.42 13.01
C THR A 416 -24.48 -20.84 12.93
N ALA A 417 -23.55 -19.94 13.26
CA ALA A 417 -22.13 -20.26 13.40
C ALA A 417 -21.78 -21.05 14.68
N GLY A 418 -22.77 -21.36 15.53
CA GLY A 418 -22.62 -22.19 16.73
C GLY A 418 -22.27 -21.42 18.00
N ILE A 419 -22.45 -20.09 18.01
CA ILE A 419 -22.22 -19.24 19.19
C ILE A 419 -23.49 -19.24 20.05
N ASN A 420 -23.35 -19.43 21.36
CA ASN A 420 -24.47 -19.34 22.29
C ASN A 420 -24.98 -17.91 22.37
N GLU A 421 -26.30 -17.72 22.31
CA GLU A 421 -26.96 -16.41 22.31
C GLU A 421 -26.63 -15.59 23.55
N GLU A 422 -26.47 -16.23 24.71
CA GLU A 422 -26.04 -15.59 25.97
C GLU A 422 -24.63 -14.97 25.91
N ARG A 423 -23.87 -15.26 24.85
CA ARG A 423 -22.51 -14.78 24.61
C ARG A 423 -22.42 -13.85 23.40
N ILE A 424 -23.56 -13.40 22.88
CA ILE A 424 -23.63 -12.47 21.76
C ILE A 424 -23.99 -11.10 22.31
N TYR A 425 -23.01 -10.22 22.39
CA TYR A 425 -23.17 -8.88 22.89
C TYR A 425 -23.45 -7.92 21.73
N LYS A 426 -24.56 -7.22 21.82
CA LYS A 426 -25.03 -6.21 20.87
C LYS A 426 -24.53 -4.85 21.35
N LEU A 427 -23.80 -4.13 20.53
CA LEU A 427 -23.35 -2.77 20.79
C LEU A 427 -24.04 -1.80 19.85
N GLY A 428 -24.74 -0.83 20.42
CA GLY A 428 -25.31 0.28 19.68
C GLY A 428 -24.44 1.52 19.87
N PHE A 429 -23.98 2.09 18.76
CA PHE A 429 -23.17 3.30 18.73
C PHE A 429 -23.99 4.46 18.14
N ALA A 430 -24.10 5.56 18.88
CA ALA A 430 -24.71 6.80 18.41
C ALA A 430 -23.69 7.94 18.34
N PHE A 431 -23.80 8.77 17.31
CA PHE A 431 -22.87 9.87 17.07
C PHE A 431 -23.56 11.20 16.77
N VAL A 432 -23.01 12.30 17.28
CA VAL A 432 -23.34 13.67 16.83
C VAL A 432 -22.10 14.54 16.84
N GLY A 433 -21.64 14.96 15.66
CA GLY A 433 -20.38 15.70 15.56
C GLY A 433 -19.28 14.94 16.30
N LYS A 434 -18.70 15.54 17.34
CA LYS A 434 -17.62 14.98 18.17
C LYS A 434 -18.10 14.15 19.37
N GLU A 435 -19.40 14.06 19.62
CA GLU A 435 -19.95 13.30 20.75
C GLU A 435 -20.33 11.88 20.32
N VAL A 436 -20.03 10.92 21.20
CA VAL A 436 -20.28 9.48 20.99
C VAL A 436 -21.01 8.92 22.20
N LEU A 437 -22.01 8.08 21.96
CA LEU A 437 -22.65 7.26 23.00
C LEU A 437 -22.67 5.78 22.57
N VAL A 438 -22.11 4.91 23.39
CA VAL A 438 -22.12 3.46 23.23
C VAL A 438 -22.93 2.85 24.36
N LYS A 439 -23.80 1.90 24.03
CA LYS A 439 -24.41 0.99 25.01
C LYS A 439 -24.29 -0.44 24.55
N GLU A 440 -24.45 -1.36 25.49
CA GLU A 440 -24.40 -2.80 25.25
C GLU A 440 -25.67 -3.47 25.78
N LYS A 441 -26.10 -4.51 25.07
CA LYS A 441 -27.15 -5.46 25.47
C LYS A 441 -26.69 -6.88 25.15
N ILE A 442 -27.20 -7.86 25.89
CA ILE A 442 -27.17 -9.28 25.51
C ILE A 442 -28.47 -9.56 24.76
#